data_AF-A0A920JU88-F1
#
_entry.id   AF-A0A920JU88-F1
#
_cell.length_a   1.000
_cell.length_b   1.000
_cell.length_c   1.000
_cell.angle_alpha   90.00
_cell.angle_beta   90.00
_cell.angle_gamma   90.00
#
_symmetry.space_group_name_H-M   'P 1'
#
loop_
_entity.id
_entity.type
_entity.pdbx_description
1 polymer ?
#
loop_
_entity_poly.entity_id
_entity_poly.type
_entity_poly.pdbx_seq_one_letter_code
_entity_poly.pdbx_strand_id
1 'polypeptide(L)'
;MINTGKSLVYSSNRLLSTIAYRLNGSTHYAIEGSIFMAGATIQWLRDKLQILQNAGESEMLARQVPDDLSVYLIPAFTGLGAPYWDPEARGALLGMTRDTGIPEIVAAGLMSVVYQTKDLVNAISADGAELSQLRVDGGLSANNFV
;
A
#
# COMPACT_ATOMS: atom_id res chain seq x y z
N MET A 1 1.37 -9.27 -5.76
CA MET A 1 2.17 -10.39 -6.32
C MET A 1 1.62 -10.77 -7.69
N ILE A 2 2.48 -11.17 -8.64
CA ILE A 2 2.10 -11.78 -9.92
C ILE A 2 2.78 -13.14 -10.05
N ASN A 3 2.02 -14.17 -10.44
CA ASN A 3 2.55 -15.50 -10.75
C ASN A 3 3.17 -15.50 -12.16
N THR A 4 4.43 -15.95 -12.28
CA THR A 4 5.18 -16.00 -13.55
C THR A 4 5.29 -17.41 -14.14
N GLY A 5 4.49 -18.35 -13.64
CA GLY A 5 4.49 -19.73 -14.10
C GLY A 5 5.72 -20.48 -13.64
N LYS A 6 6.26 -21.34 -14.52
CA LYS A 6 7.47 -22.14 -14.26
C LYS A 6 8.77 -21.36 -14.50
N SER A 7 8.68 -20.14 -15.03
CA SER A 7 9.83 -19.31 -15.36
C SER A 7 10.13 -18.36 -14.21
N LEU A 8 11.37 -18.40 -13.74
CA LEU A 8 11.89 -17.38 -12.84
C LEU A 8 12.14 -16.11 -13.65
N VAL A 9 11.41 -15.04 -13.33
CA VAL A 9 11.59 -13.70 -13.92
C VAL A 9 12.37 -12.86 -12.91
N TYR A 10 13.38 -12.13 -13.37
CA TYR A 10 14.11 -11.16 -12.56
C TYR A 10 13.59 -9.76 -12.85
N SER A 11 13.22 -9.04 -11.79
CA SER A 11 12.76 -7.65 -11.90
C SER A 11 13.93 -6.71 -12.22
N SER A 12 13.72 -5.78 -13.15
CA SER A 12 14.58 -4.61 -13.34
C SER A 12 14.03 -3.37 -12.62
N ASN A 13 12.81 -3.47 -12.09
CA ASN A 13 12.08 -2.40 -11.41
C ASN A 13 12.00 -2.61 -9.88
N ARG A 14 13.03 -3.25 -9.31
CA ARG A 14 13.23 -3.40 -7.85
C ARG A 14 12.11 -4.19 -7.15
N LEU A 15 11.56 -5.19 -7.81
CA LEU A 15 10.66 -6.18 -7.20
C LEU A 15 11.41 -7.45 -6.83
N LEU A 16 10.82 -8.25 -5.95
CA LEU A 16 11.38 -9.52 -5.51
C LEU A 16 10.94 -10.65 -6.44
N SER A 17 11.91 -11.46 -6.87
CA SER A 17 11.65 -12.74 -7.52
C SER A 17 11.60 -13.83 -6.45
N THR A 18 10.49 -14.56 -6.37
CA THR A 18 10.27 -15.56 -5.32
C THR A 18 9.61 -16.83 -5.85
N ILE A 19 9.64 -17.90 -5.04
CA ILE A 19 8.84 -19.10 -5.30
C ILE A 19 7.42 -18.81 -4.86
N ALA A 20 6.46 -18.92 -5.79
CA ALA A 20 5.04 -18.79 -5.48
C ALA A 20 4.52 -20.02 -4.73
N TYR A 21 4.73 -21.21 -5.31
CA TYR A 21 4.34 -22.49 -4.72
C TYR A 21 5.06 -23.66 -5.40
N ARG A 22 5.02 -24.83 -4.76
CA ARG A 22 5.40 -26.11 -5.38
C ARG A 22 4.27 -27.12 -5.20
N LEU A 23 3.78 -27.65 -6.32
CA LEU A 23 2.71 -28.65 -6.34
C LEU A 23 3.09 -29.76 -7.30
N ASN A 24 2.96 -31.02 -6.87
CA ASN A 24 3.29 -32.21 -7.66
C ASN A 24 4.69 -32.16 -8.29
N GLY A 25 5.69 -31.71 -7.52
CA GLY A 25 7.08 -31.56 -7.99
C GLY A 25 7.33 -30.37 -8.93
N SER A 26 6.29 -29.65 -9.38
CA SER A 26 6.44 -28.46 -10.23
C SER A 26 6.52 -27.19 -9.38
N THR A 27 7.64 -26.47 -9.48
CA THR A 27 7.81 -25.15 -8.85
C THR A 27 7.23 -24.07 -9.76
N HIS A 28 6.46 -23.15 -9.17
CA HIS A 28 6.00 -21.93 -9.82
C HIS A 28 6.60 -20.72 -9.09
N TYR A 29 6.87 -19.66 -9.84
CA TYR A 29 7.51 -18.44 -9.35
C TYR A 29 6.55 -17.26 -9.37
N ALA A 30 6.95 -16.19 -8.68
CA ALA A 30 6.25 -14.93 -8.67
C ALA A 30 7.19 -13.74 -8.62
N ILE A 31 6.67 -12.60 -9.07
CA ILE A 31 7.19 -11.28 -8.78
C ILE A 31 6.35 -10.66 -7.66
N GLU A 32 7.02 -10.09 -6.66
CA GLU A 32 6.40 -9.52 -5.48
C GLU A 32 6.94 -8.12 -5.17
N GLY A 33 6.03 -7.20 -4.88
CA GLY A 33 6.35 -5.94 -4.21
C GLY A 33 5.77 -5.95 -2.80
N SER A 34 6.52 -5.42 -1.85
CA SER A 34 6.15 -5.47 -0.43
C SER A 34 5.93 -4.05 0.10
N ILE A 35 4.73 -3.82 0.64
CA ILE A 35 4.36 -2.61 1.38
C ILE A 35 4.37 -2.97 2.87
N PHE A 36 5.23 -2.34 3.66
CA PHE A 36 5.35 -2.67 5.08
C PHE A 36 4.18 -2.12 5.91
N MET A 37 3.69 -0.93 5.56
CA MET A 37 2.66 -0.21 6.32
C MET A 37 1.43 0.04 5.46
N ALA A 38 0.53 -0.94 5.42
CA ALA A 38 -0.79 -0.85 4.82
C ALA A 38 -1.88 -0.76 5.91
N GLY A 39 -2.54 -1.87 6.27
CA GLY A 39 -3.53 -1.90 7.35
C GLY A 39 -2.97 -1.47 8.71
N ALA A 40 -1.66 -1.67 8.94
CA ALA A 40 -0.95 -1.22 10.13
C ALA A 40 -0.92 0.32 10.26
N THR A 41 -1.06 1.06 9.15
CA THR A 41 -1.20 2.53 9.17
C THR A 41 -2.52 2.94 9.82
N ILE A 42 -3.63 2.29 9.45
CA ILE A 42 -4.94 2.54 10.07
C ILE A 42 -4.95 2.09 11.52
N GLN A 43 -4.28 0.98 11.82
CA GLN A 43 -4.07 0.55 13.19
C GLN A 43 -3.29 1.60 14.01
N TRP A 44 -2.27 2.23 13.44
CA TRP A 44 -1.50 3.28 14.11
C TRP A 44 -2.36 4.52 14.39
N LEU A 45 -3.19 4.96 13.44
CA LEU A 45 -4.15 6.05 13.66
C LEU A 45 -5.12 5.76 14.81
N ARG A 46 -5.60 4.51 14.91
CA ARG A 46 -6.49 4.05 15.98
C ARG A 46 -5.79 3.90 17.32
N ASP A 47 -4.71 3.12 17.38
CA ASP A 47 -4.11 2.66 18.64
C ASP A 47 -3.11 3.66 19.22
N LYS A 48 -2.43 4.44 18.38
CA LYS A 48 -1.32 5.33 18.80
C LYS A 48 -1.71 6.79 18.76
N LEU A 49 -2.31 7.26 17.67
CA LEU A 49 -2.84 8.62 17.63
C LEU A 49 -4.20 8.77 18.33
N GLN A 50 -4.92 7.65 18.51
CA GLN A 50 -6.22 7.62 19.19
C GLN A 50 -7.26 8.55 18.55
N ILE A 51 -7.17 8.76 17.24
CA ILE A 51 -8.10 9.60 16.46
C ILE A 51 -9.25 8.79 15.83
N LEU A 52 -9.19 7.45 15.94
CA LEU A 52 -10.24 6.53 15.52
C LEU A 52 -10.64 5.67 16.71
N GLN A 53 -11.94 5.48 16.94
CA GLN A 53 -12.44 4.52 17.94
C GLN A 53 -12.31 3.08 17.45
N ASN A 54 -12.54 2.87 16.15
CA ASN A 54 -12.36 1.59 15.49
C ASN A 54 -11.94 1.81 14.03
N ALA A 55 -11.43 0.75 13.37
CA ALA A 55 -10.92 0.87 12.00
C ALA A 55 -12.00 1.24 10.97
N GLY A 56 -13.26 0.86 11.20
CA GLY A 56 -14.37 1.13 10.27
C GLY A 56 -14.75 2.61 10.18
N GLU A 57 -14.47 3.39 11.22
CA GLU A 57 -14.66 4.85 11.23
C GLU A 57 -13.84 5.56 10.16
N SER A 58 -12.71 4.94 9.73
CA SER A 58 -11.84 5.52 8.72
C SER A 58 -12.54 5.78 7.37
N GLU A 59 -13.45 4.90 6.95
CA GLU A 59 -14.22 5.09 5.71
C GLU A 59 -15.13 6.31 5.80
N MET A 60 -15.86 6.44 6.90
CA MET A 60 -16.80 7.55 7.11
C MET A 60 -16.08 8.90 7.13
N LEU A 61 -14.93 8.97 7.82
CA LEU A 61 -14.14 10.19 7.91
C LEU A 61 -13.53 10.56 6.56
N ALA A 62 -12.97 9.59 5.84
CA ALA A 62 -12.35 9.87 4.55
C ALA A 62 -13.36 10.38 3.50
N ARG A 63 -14.60 9.89 3.54
CA ARG A 63 -15.69 10.37 2.65
C ARG A 63 -16.15 11.81 2.92
N GLN A 64 -15.74 12.42 4.03
CA GLN A 64 -16.04 13.84 4.32
C GLN A 64 -15.05 14.79 3.65
N VAL A 65 -13.91 14.28 3.20
CA VAL A 65 -12.83 15.05 2.61
C VAL A 65 -13.11 15.27 1.11
N PRO A 66 -12.95 16.49 0.59
CA PRO A 66 -13.08 16.74 -0.85
C PRO A 66 -12.01 16.03 -1.68
N ASP A 67 -12.26 15.87 -2.97
CA ASP A 67 -11.37 15.15 -3.90
C ASP A 67 -10.00 15.85 -4.11
N ASP A 68 -9.85 17.11 -3.69
CA ASP A 68 -8.61 17.91 -3.81
C ASP A 68 -7.69 17.81 -2.59
N LEU A 69 -7.74 16.67 -1.88
CA LEU A 69 -6.88 16.38 -0.74
C LEU A 69 -5.40 16.69 -1.05
N SER A 70 -4.86 17.68 -0.34
CA SER A 70 -3.47 18.13 -0.46
C SER A 70 -2.57 17.59 0.66
N VAL A 71 -3.13 16.82 1.60
CA VAL A 71 -2.42 16.22 2.73
C VAL A 71 -1.95 14.83 2.34
N TYR A 72 -0.67 14.55 2.54
CA TYR A 72 -0.04 13.27 2.23
C TYR A 72 0.58 12.66 3.47
N LEU A 73 0.22 11.41 3.76
CA LEU A 73 0.94 10.58 4.73
C LEU A 73 1.88 9.63 3.98
N ILE A 74 3.17 9.68 4.30
CA ILE A 74 4.14 8.65 3.93
C ILE A 74 4.36 7.78 5.17
N PRO A 75 3.74 6.59 5.28
CA PRO A 75 3.76 5.78 6.50
C PRO A 75 5.03 4.93 6.62
N ALA A 76 6.21 5.51 6.39
CA ALA A 76 7.51 4.82 6.45
C ALA A 76 8.00 4.58 7.89
N PHE A 77 7.14 4.13 8.80
CA PHE A 77 7.49 3.97 10.23
C PHE A 77 8.67 3.02 10.48
N THR A 78 8.89 2.09 9.55
CA THR A 78 10.01 1.13 9.55
C THR A 78 10.77 1.14 8.22
N GLY A 79 10.85 2.29 7.55
CA GLY A 79 11.38 2.41 6.20
C GLY A 79 10.33 2.20 5.11
N LEU A 80 10.75 2.39 3.86
CA LEU A 80 9.95 2.17 2.65
C LEU A 80 10.32 0.83 2.01
N GLY A 81 9.29 0.05 1.67
CA GLY A 81 9.42 -1.18 0.90
C GLY A 81 9.59 -0.92 -0.60
N ALA A 82 9.14 -1.86 -1.42
CA ALA A 82 9.23 -1.73 -2.88
C ALA A 82 8.38 -0.54 -3.40
N PRO A 83 8.77 0.10 -4.51
CA PRO A 83 10.03 -0.10 -5.26
C PRO A 83 11.21 0.70 -4.69
N TYR A 84 11.02 1.41 -3.57
CA TYR A 84 11.99 2.37 -3.04
C TYR A 84 13.17 1.70 -2.33
N TRP A 85 12.90 0.74 -1.44
CA TRP A 85 13.88 0.05 -0.60
C TRP A 85 14.79 0.99 0.19
N ASP A 86 14.16 1.93 0.90
CA ASP A 86 14.86 2.88 1.75
C ASP A 86 14.61 2.55 3.23
N PRO A 87 15.56 1.87 3.91
CA PRO A 87 15.41 1.53 5.32
C PRO A 87 15.55 2.73 6.26
N GLU A 88 16.10 3.85 5.80
CA GLU A 88 16.32 5.05 6.61
C GLU A 88 15.16 6.05 6.51
N ALA A 89 14.29 5.89 5.51
CA ALA A 89 13.04 6.64 5.40
C ALA A 89 12.19 6.53 6.68
N ARG A 90 11.55 7.63 7.08
CA ARG A 90 10.68 7.70 8.27
C ARG A 90 9.33 8.32 7.93
N GLY A 91 8.36 8.07 8.80
CA GLY A 91 7.00 8.57 8.66
C GLY A 91 6.96 10.10 8.49
N ALA A 92 6.20 10.59 7.52
CA ALA A 92 6.05 12.02 7.25
C ALA A 92 4.60 12.35 6.91
N LEU A 93 4.11 13.47 7.45
CA LEU A 93 2.81 14.07 7.10
C LEU A 93 3.09 15.44 6.48
N LEU A 94 2.69 15.60 5.22
CA LEU A 94 3.03 16.77 4.39
C LEU A 94 1.76 17.43 3.86
N GLY A 95 1.88 18.71 3.49
CA GLY A 95 0.79 19.47 2.85
C GLY A 95 -0.30 19.97 3.79
N MET A 96 -0.06 19.96 5.10
CA MET A 96 -1.02 20.49 6.08
C MET A 96 -1.19 22.00 5.93
N THR A 97 -2.44 22.46 6.07
CA THR A 97 -2.80 23.86 6.27
C THR A 97 -3.38 24.04 7.67
N ARG A 98 -3.81 25.27 8.01
CA ARG A 98 -4.49 25.53 9.28
C ARG A 98 -5.81 24.76 9.42
N ASP A 99 -6.46 24.45 8.31
CA ASP A 99 -7.78 23.82 8.28
C ASP A 99 -7.70 22.28 8.26
N THR A 100 -6.50 21.71 8.18
CA THR A 100 -6.31 20.25 8.23
C THR A 100 -6.78 19.68 9.56
N GLY A 101 -7.76 18.78 9.50
CA GLY A 101 -8.33 18.08 10.65
C GLY A 101 -8.10 16.58 10.62
N ILE A 102 -8.83 15.88 11.49
CA ILE A 102 -8.82 14.42 11.58
C ILE A 102 -9.28 13.77 10.26
N PRO A 103 -10.36 14.23 9.59
CA PRO A 103 -10.79 13.64 8.32
C PRO A 103 -9.67 13.61 7.27
N GLU A 104 -8.96 14.72 7.08
CA GLU A 104 -7.87 14.82 6.09
C GLU A 104 -6.69 13.90 6.44
N ILE A 105 -6.32 13.80 7.72
CA ILE A 105 -5.24 12.90 8.17
C ILE A 105 -5.62 11.43 7.94
N VAL A 106 -6.87 11.07 8.23
CA VAL A 106 -7.39 9.71 8.02
C VAL A 106 -7.47 9.37 6.54
N ALA A 107 -7.98 10.29 5.72
CA ALA A 107 -8.00 10.15 4.27
C ALA A 107 -6.59 10.01 3.70
N ALA A 108 -5.64 10.83 4.15
CA ALA A 108 -4.23 10.73 3.75
C ALA A 108 -3.63 9.37 4.14
N GLY A 109 -4.00 8.83 5.31
CA GLY A 109 -3.60 7.50 5.75
C GLY A 109 -4.10 6.38 4.85
N LEU A 110 -5.37 6.41 4.44
CA LEU A 110 -5.95 5.46 3.49
C LEU A 110 -5.31 5.60 2.10
N MET A 111 -5.24 6.83 1.58
CA MET A 111 -4.65 7.12 0.26
C MET A 111 -3.18 6.72 0.17
N SER A 112 -2.43 6.75 1.28
CA SER A 112 -1.04 6.28 1.30
C SER A 112 -0.88 4.83 0.84
N VAL A 113 -1.88 3.97 1.10
CA VAL A 113 -1.88 2.58 0.66
C VAL A 113 -2.21 2.47 -0.83
N VAL A 114 -3.14 3.29 -1.30
CA VAL A 114 -3.50 3.39 -2.72
C VAL A 114 -2.31 3.82 -3.56
N TYR A 115 -1.58 4.86 -3.12
CA TYR A 115 -0.40 5.35 -3.82
C TYR A 115 0.72 4.30 -3.85
N GLN A 116 1.07 3.69 -2.72
CA GLN A 116 2.08 2.63 -2.70
C GLN A 116 1.66 1.41 -3.55
N THR A 117 0.37 1.07 -3.58
CA THR A 117 -0.15 0.01 -4.47
C THR A 117 0.02 0.39 -5.93
N LYS A 118 -0.26 1.64 -6.30
CA LYS A 118 -0.03 2.17 -7.64
C LYS A 118 1.45 2.12 -8.03
N ASP A 119 2.36 2.45 -7.12
CA ASP A 119 3.80 2.36 -7.37
C ASP A 119 4.22 0.92 -7.67
N LEU A 120 3.68 -0.06 -6.94
CA LEU A 120 3.90 -1.47 -7.23
C LEU A 120 3.31 -1.91 -8.57
N VAL A 121 2.08 -1.50 -8.89
CA VAL A 121 1.44 -1.79 -10.18
C VAL A 121 2.28 -1.23 -11.34
N ASN A 122 2.82 -0.03 -11.19
CA ASN A 122 3.70 0.58 -12.19
C ASN A 122 5.01 -0.18 -12.32
N ALA A 123 5.66 -0.54 -11.21
CA ALA A 123 6.89 -1.34 -11.22
C ALA A 123 6.69 -2.71 -11.88
N ILE A 124 5.56 -3.36 -11.59
CA ILE A 124 5.18 -4.64 -12.19
C ILE A 124 4.95 -4.50 -13.70
N SER A 125 4.24 -3.45 -14.11
CA SER A 125 3.97 -3.19 -15.52
C SER A 125 5.27 -2.88 -16.29
N ALA A 126 6.20 -2.17 -15.65
CA ALA A 126 7.51 -1.86 -16.20
C ALA A 126 8.43 -3.10 -16.34
N ASP A 127 8.17 -4.17 -15.58
CA ASP A 127 8.80 -5.49 -15.78
C ASP A 127 8.15 -6.30 -16.93
N GLY A 128 7.20 -5.70 -17.67
CA GLY A 128 6.59 -6.27 -18.88
C GLY A 128 5.31 -7.05 -18.64
N ALA A 129 4.72 -6.98 -17.44
CA ALA A 129 3.42 -7.59 -17.18
C ALA A 129 2.26 -6.71 -17.68
N GLU A 130 1.29 -7.31 -18.37
CA GLU A 130 0.03 -6.64 -18.69
C GLU A 130 -1.01 -6.91 -17.59
N LEU A 131 -1.31 -5.88 -16.80
CA LEU A 131 -2.30 -5.93 -15.72
C LEU A 131 -3.67 -5.47 -16.23
N SER A 132 -4.59 -6.41 -16.44
CA SER A 132 -5.98 -6.11 -16.81
C SER A 132 -6.93 -6.08 -15.60
N GLN A 133 -6.55 -6.76 -14.51
CA GLN A 133 -7.36 -6.88 -13.30
C GLN A 133 -6.45 -6.98 -12.07
N LEU A 134 -6.88 -6.37 -10.97
CA LEU A 134 -6.25 -6.49 -9.66
C LEU A 134 -7.22 -7.19 -8.71
N ARG A 135 -6.81 -8.34 -8.17
CA ARG A 135 -7.55 -9.04 -7.11
C ARG A 135 -7.01 -8.56 -5.77
N VAL A 136 -7.92 -8.20 -4.87
CA VAL A 136 -7.61 -7.68 -3.53
C VAL A 136 -8.30 -8.52 -2.47
N ASP A 137 -7.64 -8.65 -1.33
CA ASP A 137 -8.13 -9.35 -0.15
C ASP A 137 -7.53 -8.74 1.13
N GLY A 138 -7.90 -9.29 2.29
CA GLY A 138 -7.43 -8.84 3.59
C GLY A 138 -8.37 -7.86 4.29
N GLY A 139 -8.08 -7.53 5.55
CA GLY A 139 -9.00 -6.72 6.37
C GLY A 139 -9.22 -5.29 5.85
N LEU A 140 -8.21 -4.69 5.20
CA LEU A 140 -8.32 -3.34 4.65
C LEU A 140 -9.23 -3.29 3.42
N SER A 141 -9.34 -4.38 2.65
CA SER A 141 -10.20 -4.42 1.45
C SER A 141 -11.70 -4.42 1.76
N ALA A 142 -12.09 -4.41 3.05
CA ALA A 142 -13.47 -4.22 3.47
C ALA A 142 -13.89 -2.73 3.51
N ASN A 143 -12.95 -1.79 3.37
CA ASN A 143 -13.21 -0.36 3.32
C ASN A 143 -13.47 0.06 1.87
N ASN A 144 -14.68 0.49 1.54
CA ASN A 144 -15.07 0.80 0.15
C ASN A 144 -14.61 2.18 -0.34
N PHE A 145 -13.82 2.91 0.45
CA PHE A 145 -13.15 4.13 -0.01
C PHE A 145 -11.84 3.83 -0.75
N VAL A 146 -11.17 2.71 -0.46
CA VAL A 146 -9.88 2.30 -1.05
C VAL A 146 -9.94 1.00 -1.84
#